data_AF-A0A7X7X0N8-F1
#
_entry.id   AF-A0A7X7X0N8-F1
#
_cell.length_a   1.000
_cell.length_b   1.000
_cell.length_c   1.000
_cell.angle_alpha   90.00
_cell.angle_beta   90.00
_cell.angle_gamma   90.00
#
_symmetry.space_group_name_H-M   'P 1'
#
loop_
_entity.id
_entity.type
_entity.pdbx_description
1 polymer ?
#
loop_
_entity_poly.entity_id
_entity_poly.type
_entity_poly.pdbx_seq_one_letter_code
_entity_poly.pdbx_strand_id
1 'polypeptide(L)'
;MKCFWKIFTPLLLLFVSIGCSSSSGDGPQKVSVSISPSKKVIEESAGGELSFSITPTPSSVGLKCISNADWMTAVSNKDYCWNVSANMADLSRSGRIYILNKQSLAPIDTIQVVQKSILGTIDEESAYHFTETDVPVEVPFAGNSYMTTPLYGTQIDDNSGDFSGDWNDASIVASTYFYVGASGVLNLAMVASNSGGYGKIKVTVNNSKSYVVTVNGPASKIYSIDKIQIDSPGYVKVDMQGVEKSSKYFAQVLEYRIGGAATTGNNNHFVTLASKASDTGFYYQRRGASSHWFYTLPAEDVEYFYNEVTVDKAVNNSYYEMNGFSEGYMGIQQVGDGTHKVLFSVWGDPKDVDATRPIPIKLGKDVVIGTFDNEGSGRNCFLDFDWKEGQTYKALVKVKPDGQGNTIYTAYFYTGSEWRLLAAFRRPKLSTYYKSPYSFLENFNPVTSITSRHVLYKNQWAYTVGGEWKEITNATFSCDDTGVQGLRWDYSGSVDDANHGFILKNFGFSNDHTANNTSFSRKAGGTKPDIDLDALENL
;
A
#
# COMPACT_ATOMS: atom_id res chain seq x y z
N MET A 1 -30.98 -44.52 -23.75
CA MET A 1 -32.08 -45.52 -23.72
C MET A 1 -32.48 -45.77 -22.28
N LYS A 2 -33.81 -45.76 -22.05
CA LYS A 2 -34.57 -46.36 -20.94
C LYS A 2 -34.57 -45.70 -19.56
N CYS A 3 -35.66 -44.96 -19.36
CA CYS A 3 -36.52 -44.78 -18.18
C CYS A 3 -36.45 -45.87 -17.10
N PHE A 4 -36.66 -45.52 -15.82
CA PHE A 4 -37.97 -45.66 -15.15
C PHE A 4 -38.02 -44.96 -13.77
N TRP A 5 -39.22 -44.50 -13.43
CA TRP A 5 -39.71 -43.76 -12.26
C TRP A 5 -39.55 -44.42 -10.88
N LYS A 6 -39.59 -43.61 -9.79
CA LYS A 6 -40.51 -43.82 -8.63
C LYS A 6 -40.63 -42.59 -7.69
N ILE A 7 -41.87 -42.11 -7.57
CA ILE A 7 -42.65 -41.73 -6.37
C ILE A 7 -42.17 -40.54 -5.51
N PHE A 8 -42.95 -39.46 -5.54
CA PHE A 8 -43.23 -38.61 -4.37
C PHE A 8 -44.73 -38.29 -4.32
N THR A 9 -45.32 -38.56 -3.17
CA THR A 9 -46.72 -38.31 -2.79
C THR A 9 -46.83 -36.90 -2.19
N PRO A 10 -47.80 -36.04 -2.57
CA PRO A 10 -48.18 -34.91 -1.75
C PRO A 10 -49.46 -35.19 -0.96
N LEU A 11 -49.42 -34.87 0.32
CA LEU A 11 -50.55 -34.95 1.25
C LEU A 11 -51.56 -33.85 0.92
N LEU A 12 -52.73 -34.26 0.45
CA LEU A 12 -53.91 -33.43 0.20
C LEU A 12 -54.68 -33.27 1.52
N LEU A 13 -54.82 -32.04 2.04
CA LEU A 13 -55.81 -31.74 3.08
C LEU A 13 -56.93 -30.88 2.48
N LEU A 14 -58.11 -31.49 2.50
CA LEU A 14 -59.42 -30.99 2.08
C LEU A 14 -59.78 -29.66 2.79
N PHE A 15 -60.12 -28.64 2.01
CA PHE A 15 -61.01 -27.58 2.50
C PHE A 15 -62.45 -27.97 2.18
N VAL A 16 -63.22 -28.27 3.22
CA VAL A 16 -64.68 -28.42 3.14
C VAL A 16 -65.29 -27.02 3.19
N SER A 17 -65.97 -26.62 2.12
CA SER A 17 -66.82 -25.45 2.09
C SER A 17 -68.16 -25.78 2.73
N ILE A 18 -68.44 -25.21 3.90
CA ILE A 18 -69.80 -25.09 4.43
C ILE A 18 -70.17 -23.61 4.32
N GLY A 19 -71.05 -23.31 3.37
CA GLY A 19 -71.73 -22.03 3.29
C GLY A 19 -72.92 -22.02 4.24
N CYS A 20 -72.97 -21.04 5.15
CA CYS A 20 -74.22 -20.47 5.60
C CYS A 20 -74.04 -19.03 6.11
N SER A 21 -74.96 -18.19 5.61
CA SER A 21 -75.40 -16.88 6.11
C SER A 21 -74.38 -15.75 6.26
N SER A 22 -74.53 -14.78 5.38
CA SER A 22 -74.10 -13.39 5.52
C SER A 22 -74.47 -12.79 6.88
N SER A 23 -73.45 -12.45 7.66
CA SER A 23 -73.48 -11.30 8.57
C SER A 23 -72.23 -10.47 8.28
N SER A 24 -72.43 -9.21 7.93
CA SER A 24 -71.38 -8.22 7.75
C SER A 24 -70.73 -7.92 9.11
N GLY A 25 -69.48 -8.31 9.30
CA GLY A 25 -68.65 -7.97 10.44
C GLY A 25 -67.17 -7.95 10.03
N ASP A 26 -66.52 -6.81 10.24
CA ASP A 26 -65.14 -6.47 9.88
C ASP A 26 -64.14 -7.62 10.12
N GLY A 27 -63.32 -7.92 9.09
CA GLY A 27 -62.05 -8.61 9.31
C GLY A 27 -61.12 -7.71 10.15
N PRO A 28 -60.16 -8.28 10.91
CA PRO A 28 -59.27 -7.48 11.75
C PRO A 28 -58.54 -6.44 10.89
N GLN A 29 -58.80 -5.16 11.16
CA GLN A 29 -58.14 -4.05 10.47
C GLN A 29 -56.62 -4.18 10.64
N LYS A 30 -55.89 -4.26 9.53
CA LYS A 30 -54.43 -4.36 9.52
C LYS A 30 -53.83 -3.03 9.98
N VAL A 31 -53.28 -3.01 11.19
CA VAL A 31 -52.59 -1.85 11.76
C VAL A 31 -51.19 -1.70 11.13
N SER A 32 -50.83 -0.50 10.71
CA SER A 32 -49.46 -0.16 10.27
C SER A 32 -49.01 1.17 10.88
N VAL A 33 -47.71 1.48 10.82
CA VAL A 33 -47.15 2.76 11.29
C VAL A 33 -46.24 3.37 10.24
N SER A 34 -46.26 4.70 10.15
CA SER A 34 -45.24 5.50 9.47
C SER A 34 -44.26 6.05 10.51
N ILE A 35 -42.96 6.00 10.20
CA ILE A 35 -41.88 6.35 11.11
C ILE A 35 -40.95 7.34 10.41
N SER A 36 -40.65 8.46 11.08
CA SER A 36 -39.70 9.49 10.63
C SER A 36 -38.77 9.86 11.79
N PRO A 37 -37.46 10.13 11.56
CA PRO A 37 -36.80 10.27 10.26
C PRO A 37 -36.48 8.94 9.55
N SER A 38 -36.34 7.84 10.29
CA SER A 38 -35.97 6.52 9.74
C SER A 38 -36.33 5.38 10.69
N LYS A 39 -36.50 4.17 10.17
CA LYS A 39 -36.61 2.93 10.97
C LYS A 39 -35.27 2.40 11.49
N LYS A 40 -34.17 3.02 11.05
CA LYS A 40 -32.80 2.75 11.51
C LYS A 40 -32.08 4.06 11.76
N VAL A 41 -31.53 4.24 12.95
CA VAL A 41 -30.78 5.43 13.35
C VAL A 41 -29.39 5.02 13.82
N ILE A 42 -28.38 5.78 13.39
CA ILE A 42 -27.01 5.65 13.85
C ILE A 42 -26.73 6.85 14.76
N GLU A 43 -26.39 6.56 16.00
CA GLU A 43 -26.08 7.53 17.05
C GLU A 43 -24.58 7.56 17.33
N GLU A 44 -24.03 8.74 17.61
CA GLU A 44 -22.63 8.89 17.99
C GLU A 44 -22.33 8.25 19.35
N SER A 45 -21.05 7.97 19.61
CA SER A 45 -20.62 7.32 20.85
C SER A 45 -20.93 8.12 22.11
N ALA A 46 -20.98 9.45 22.02
CA ALA A 46 -21.39 10.32 23.12
C ALA A 46 -22.84 10.09 23.56
N GLY A 47 -23.68 9.54 22.68
CA GLY A 47 -25.12 9.45 22.89
C GLY A 47 -25.81 10.82 22.79
N GLY A 48 -27.10 10.83 23.09
CA GLY A 48 -27.95 11.98 22.86
C GLY A 48 -29.43 11.67 23.03
N GLU A 49 -30.27 12.67 22.75
CA GLU A 49 -31.72 12.51 22.68
C GLU A 49 -32.13 12.19 21.23
N LEU A 50 -32.79 11.05 21.03
CA LEU A 50 -33.41 10.67 19.76
C LEU A 50 -34.91 10.95 19.81
N SER A 51 -35.45 11.59 18.77
CA SER A 51 -36.89 11.87 18.65
C SER A 51 -37.46 11.27 17.36
N PHE A 52 -38.61 10.61 17.47
CA PHE A 52 -39.30 9.99 16.34
C PHE A 52 -40.71 10.54 16.18
N SER A 53 -41.17 10.64 14.93
CA SER A 53 -42.60 10.80 14.62
C SER A 53 -43.17 9.46 14.19
N ILE A 54 -44.08 8.90 14.98
CA ILE A 54 -44.70 7.59 14.74
C ILE A 54 -46.21 7.78 14.60
N THR A 55 -46.74 7.60 13.39
CA THR A 55 -48.17 7.80 13.10
C THR A 55 -48.81 6.48 12.68
N PRO A 56 -49.79 5.95 13.46
CA PRO A 56 -50.49 4.72 13.11
C PRO A 56 -51.59 4.92 12.08
N THR A 57 -51.85 3.87 11.30
CA THR A 57 -53.01 3.76 10.42
C THR A 57 -53.80 2.50 10.81
N PRO A 58 -55.07 2.63 11.24
CA PRO A 58 -55.83 3.89 11.42
C PRO A 58 -55.32 4.72 12.61
N SER A 59 -55.54 6.04 12.56
CA SER A 59 -55.03 7.02 13.55
C SER A 59 -55.62 6.86 14.96
N SER A 60 -56.70 6.10 15.10
CA SER A 60 -57.34 5.77 16.37
C SER A 60 -56.57 4.72 17.19
N VAL A 61 -55.57 4.06 16.60
CA VAL A 61 -54.76 3.05 17.32
C VAL A 61 -53.79 3.72 18.29
N GLY A 62 -53.91 3.39 19.58
CA GLY A 62 -52.90 3.76 20.56
C GLY A 62 -51.63 2.93 20.41
N LEU A 63 -50.46 3.56 20.51
CA LEU A 63 -49.15 2.92 20.44
C LEU A 63 -48.46 2.86 21.81
N LYS A 64 -47.61 1.86 22.00
CA LYS A 64 -46.66 1.76 23.11
C LYS A 64 -45.28 1.41 22.55
N CYS A 65 -44.25 2.16 22.93
CA CYS A 65 -42.88 1.90 22.51
C CYS A 65 -42.05 1.39 23.70
N ILE A 66 -41.26 0.33 23.50
CA ILE A 66 -40.36 -0.23 24.52
C ILE A 66 -38.99 -0.54 23.91
N SER A 67 -37.90 -0.33 24.65
CA SER A 67 -36.54 -0.68 24.23
C SER A 67 -36.13 -2.03 24.84
N ASN A 68 -35.34 -2.83 24.11
CA ASN A 68 -34.62 -3.98 24.69
C ASN A 68 -33.20 -3.64 25.16
N ALA A 69 -32.74 -2.42 24.91
CA ALA A 69 -31.44 -1.91 25.29
C ALA A 69 -31.56 -1.09 26.57
N ASP A 70 -30.85 -1.50 27.61
CA ASP A 70 -30.75 -0.82 28.92
C ASP A 70 -30.09 0.56 28.82
N TRP A 71 -29.28 0.78 27.80
CA TRP A 71 -28.65 2.06 27.46
C TRP A 71 -29.57 3.04 26.69
N MET A 72 -30.83 2.65 26.41
CA MET A 72 -31.85 3.52 25.83
C MET A 72 -33.03 3.68 26.78
N THR A 73 -33.27 4.89 27.27
CA THR A 73 -34.36 5.17 28.22
C THR A 73 -35.35 6.17 27.64
N ALA A 74 -36.64 5.93 27.82
CA ALA A 74 -37.67 6.86 27.32
C ALA A 74 -37.59 8.20 28.07
N VAL A 75 -37.72 9.31 27.33
CA VAL A 75 -37.71 10.66 27.92
C VAL A 75 -39.06 10.94 28.58
N SER A 76 -39.06 11.36 29.84
CA SER A 76 -40.29 11.74 30.54
C SER A 76 -40.99 12.92 29.84
N ASN A 77 -42.30 12.83 29.66
CA ASN A 77 -43.15 13.89 29.09
C ASN A 77 -42.88 14.26 27.61
N LYS A 78 -42.15 13.42 26.87
CA LYS A 78 -42.02 13.54 25.41
C LYS A 78 -42.36 12.20 24.74
N ASP A 79 -43.40 12.19 23.92
CA ASP A 79 -43.77 10.98 23.18
C ASP A 79 -42.66 10.60 22.19
N TYR A 80 -42.38 9.30 22.11
CA TYR A 80 -41.42 8.70 21.17
C TYR A 80 -40.00 9.30 21.20
N CYS A 81 -39.58 9.82 22.35
CA CYS A 81 -38.22 10.32 22.57
C CYS A 81 -37.42 9.41 23.50
N TRP A 82 -36.13 9.24 23.21
CA TRP A 82 -35.23 8.31 23.89
C TRP A 82 -33.88 8.96 24.23
N ASN A 83 -33.46 8.88 25.48
CA ASN A 83 -32.10 9.17 25.90
C ASN A 83 -31.21 7.95 25.64
N VAL A 84 -30.17 8.15 24.86
CA VAL A 84 -29.13 7.17 24.56
C VAL A 84 -27.91 7.49 25.42
N SER A 85 -27.50 6.58 26.32
CA SER A 85 -26.30 6.78 27.13
C SER A 85 -25.02 6.66 26.28
N ALA A 86 -23.92 7.27 26.71
CA ALA A 86 -22.65 7.15 25.98
C ALA A 86 -22.19 5.68 25.88
N ASN A 87 -21.69 5.28 24.72
CA ASN A 87 -21.00 4.02 24.51
C ASN A 87 -19.50 4.22 24.69
N MET A 88 -18.94 3.65 25.75
CA MET A 88 -17.51 3.74 26.08
C MET A 88 -16.68 2.56 25.56
N ALA A 89 -17.29 1.63 24.81
CA ALA A 89 -16.61 0.46 24.27
C ALA A 89 -16.00 0.74 22.89
N ASP A 90 -14.99 -0.06 22.52
CA ASP A 90 -14.37 -0.08 21.18
C ASP A 90 -15.26 -0.74 20.12
N LEU A 91 -16.33 -1.41 20.56
CA LEU A 91 -17.37 -1.99 19.72
C LEU A 91 -18.63 -1.14 19.76
N SER A 92 -19.29 -1.05 18.61
CA SER A 92 -20.63 -0.50 18.55
C SER A 92 -21.60 -1.41 19.29
N ARG A 93 -22.75 -0.89 19.67
CA ARG A 93 -23.85 -1.67 20.23
C ARG A 93 -25.14 -1.36 19.49
N SER A 94 -26.02 -2.35 19.38
CA SER A 94 -27.33 -2.20 18.74
C SER A 94 -28.46 -2.55 19.70
N GLY A 95 -29.56 -1.80 19.56
CA GLY A 95 -30.77 -1.91 20.35
C GLY A 95 -31.98 -1.74 19.45
N ARG A 96 -33.15 -2.17 19.92
CA ARG A 96 -34.41 -2.05 19.22
C ARG A 96 -35.46 -1.40 20.09
N ILE A 97 -36.16 -0.42 19.52
CA ILE A 97 -37.42 0.09 20.04
C ILE A 97 -38.55 -0.67 19.33
N TYR A 98 -39.30 -1.46 20.08
CA TYR A 98 -40.49 -2.15 19.59
C TYR A 98 -41.69 -1.24 19.68
N ILE A 99 -42.45 -1.14 18.58
CA ILE A 99 -43.70 -0.39 18.50
C ILE A 99 -44.83 -1.41 18.59
N LEU A 100 -45.59 -1.32 19.67
CA LEU A 100 -46.65 -2.26 20.00
C LEU A 100 -48.02 -1.57 19.94
N ASN A 101 -49.06 -2.35 19.65
CA ASN A 101 -50.42 -1.92 19.92
C ASN A 101 -50.60 -1.73 21.42
N LYS A 102 -51.08 -0.57 21.86
CA LYS A 102 -51.18 -0.23 23.30
C LYS A 102 -52.16 -1.14 24.07
N GLN A 103 -53.20 -1.65 23.41
CA GLN A 103 -54.21 -2.50 24.03
C GLN A 103 -53.80 -3.98 24.02
N SER A 104 -53.43 -4.52 22.85
CA SER A 104 -53.11 -5.95 22.73
C SER A 104 -51.65 -6.29 23.03
N LEU A 105 -50.77 -5.28 23.09
CA LEU A 105 -49.31 -5.44 23.16
C LEU A 105 -48.71 -6.23 21.99
N ALA A 106 -49.48 -6.45 20.92
CA ALA A 106 -48.99 -7.09 19.71
C ALA A 106 -47.95 -6.20 19.01
N PRO A 107 -46.80 -6.74 18.57
CA PRO A 107 -45.81 -5.98 17.83
C PRO A 107 -46.34 -5.56 16.47
N ILE A 108 -46.17 -4.27 16.16
CA ILE A 108 -46.57 -3.65 14.89
C ILE A 108 -45.33 -3.43 14.02
N ASP A 109 -44.27 -2.85 14.59
CA ASP A 109 -43.03 -2.52 13.87
C ASP A 109 -41.86 -2.32 14.85
N THR A 110 -40.66 -2.05 14.34
CA THR A 110 -39.47 -1.80 15.16
C THR A 110 -38.61 -0.68 14.59
N ILE A 111 -37.90 0.02 15.47
CA ILE A 111 -36.83 0.96 15.11
C ILE A 111 -35.53 0.37 15.64
N GLN A 112 -34.54 0.23 14.76
CA GLN A 112 -33.18 -0.18 15.14
C GLN A 112 -32.36 1.07 15.47
N VAL A 113 -31.73 1.08 16.64
CA VAL A 113 -30.79 2.12 17.04
C VAL A 113 -29.41 1.48 17.19
N VAL A 114 -28.45 2.05 16.49
CA VAL A 114 -27.08 1.59 16.43
C VAL A 114 -26.23 2.68 17.01
N GLN A 115 -25.53 2.41 18.09
CA GLN A 115 -24.65 3.39 18.69
C GLN A 115 -23.20 3.04 18.37
N LYS A 116 -22.49 4.00 17.76
CA LYS A 116 -21.08 3.85 17.42
C LYS A 116 -20.24 3.54 18.67
N SER A 117 -19.13 2.84 18.48
CA SER A 117 -18.07 2.74 19.49
C SER A 117 -17.42 4.10 19.75
N ILE A 118 -16.61 4.22 20.80
CA ILE A 118 -15.77 5.42 21.03
C ILE A 118 -14.84 5.75 19.85
N LEU A 119 -14.53 4.75 19.03
CA LEU A 119 -13.72 4.88 17.82
C LEU A 119 -14.56 5.23 16.57
N GLY A 120 -15.86 5.48 16.72
CA GLY A 120 -16.78 5.78 15.62
C GLY A 120 -17.23 4.56 14.80
N THR A 121 -16.92 3.35 15.26
CA THR A 121 -17.14 2.10 14.51
C THR A 121 -18.55 1.56 14.67
N ILE A 122 -19.03 0.84 13.64
CA ILE A 122 -20.33 0.16 13.65
C ILE A 122 -20.10 -1.36 13.48
N ASP A 123 -20.63 -2.14 14.44
CA ASP A 123 -20.69 -3.61 14.49
C ASP A 123 -22.09 -4.06 14.07
N GLU A 124 -22.34 -3.95 12.76
CA GLU A 124 -23.51 -4.52 12.12
C GLU A 124 -23.11 -5.15 10.80
N GLU A 125 -23.91 -6.13 10.34
CA GLU A 125 -23.86 -6.51 8.93
C GLU A 125 -24.00 -5.25 8.07
N SER A 126 -23.12 -5.13 7.08
CA SER A 126 -23.16 -4.03 6.11
C SER A 126 -24.60 -3.81 5.64
N ALA A 127 -25.04 -2.55 5.64
CA ALA A 127 -26.35 -2.17 5.11
C ALA A 127 -26.47 -2.45 3.59
N TYR A 128 -25.36 -2.80 2.95
CA TYR A 128 -25.26 -3.15 1.54
C TYR A 128 -25.01 -4.66 1.38
N HIS A 129 -25.57 -5.20 0.31
CA HIS A 129 -25.29 -6.54 -0.19
C HIS A 129 -24.76 -6.42 -1.61
N PHE A 130 -23.47 -6.16 -1.73
CA PHE A 130 -22.78 -6.08 -3.01
C PHE A 130 -22.68 -7.45 -3.65
N THR A 131 -22.93 -7.47 -4.96
CA THR A 131 -22.65 -8.59 -5.86
C THR A 131 -21.32 -8.34 -6.58
N GLU A 132 -20.83 -9.33 -7.32
CA GLU A 132 -19.63 -9.15 -8.19
C GLU A 132 -19.79 -7.97 -9.16
N THR A 133 -21.00 -7.67 -9.63
CA THR A 133 -21.24 -6.54 -10.53
C THR A 133 -21.07 -5.18 -9.84
N ASP A 134 -21.35 -5.09 -8.54
CA ASP A 134 -21.23 -3.84 -7.77
C ASP A 134 -19.78 -3.52 -7.41
N VAL A 135 -18.94 -4.55 -7.31
CA VAL A 135 -17.53 -4.49 -6.92
C VAL A 135 -16.65 -5.36 -7.84
N PRO A 136 -16.58 -5.06 -9.15
CA PRO A 136 -16.01 -5.96 -10.14
C PRO A 136 -14.47 -6.06 -10.09
N VAL A 137 -13.79 -5.10 -9.45
CA VAL A 137 -12.32 -5.05 -9.44
C VAL A 137 -11.77 -5.83 -8.26
N GLU A 138 -10.85 -6.75 -8.55
CA GLU A 138 -10.13 -7.58 -7.58
C GLU A 138 -8.84 -6.89 -7.16
N VAL A 139 -8.72 -6.57 -5.87
CA VAL A 139 -7.46 -6.11 -5.25
C VAL A 139 -6.96 -7.26 -4.37
N PRO A 140 -6.03 -8.09 -4.87
CA PRO A 140 -5.54 -9.25 -4.14
C PRO A 140 -4.94 -8.84 -2.80
N PHE A 141 -5.25 -9.60 -1.75
CA PHE A 141 -4.59 -9.41 -0.45
C PHE A 141 -3.08 -9.61 -0.63
N ALA A 142 -2.74 -10.71 -1.31
CA ALA A 142 -1.39 -11.05 -1.72
C ALA A 142 -0.81 -9.99 -2.66
N GLY A 143 0.30 -9.38 -2.28
CA GLY A 143 0.97 -8.31 -3.04
C GLY A 143 0.60 -6.89 -2.61
N ASN A 144 -0.57 -6.66 -2.01
CA ASN A 144 -1.03 -5.32 -1.64
C ASN A 144 -1.09 -5.08 -0.12
N SER A 145 -0.85 -6.11 0.70
CA SER A 145 -1.03 -6.05 2.15
C SER A 145 0.29 -6.13 2.92
N TYR A 146 0.39 -5.36 4.00
CA TYR A 146 1.62 -5.21 4.79
C TYR A 146 1.30 -5.13 6.27
N MET A 147 2.23 -5.61 7.10
CA MET A 147 2.13 -5.48 8.55
C MET A 147 2.36 -4.02 8.96
N THR A 148 1.36 -3.42 9.61
CA THR A 148 1.43 -2.03 10.13
C THR A 148 1.35 -1.97 11.64
N THR A 149 0.89 -3.04 12.31
CA THR A 149 1.05 -3.23 13.76
C THR A 149 1.30 -4.70 14.06
N PRO A 150 2.41 -5.05 14.75
CA PRO A 150 3.58 -4.21 14.92
C PRO A 150 4.15 -3.80 13.54
N LEU A 151 4.72 -2.59 13.47
CA LEU A 151 5.41 -2.16 12.25
C LEU A 151 6.51 -3.16 11.93
N TYR A 152 6.58 -3.52 10.65
CA TYR A 152 7.55 -4.45 10.10
C TYR A 152 7.46 -5.91 10.62
N GLY A 153 6.27 -6.34 11.06
CA GLY A 153 6.02 -7.73 11.40
C GLY A 153 6.21 -8.69 10.21
N THR A 154 6.57 -9.94 10.50
CA THR A 154 6.84 -11.00 9.50
C THR A 154 5.67 -11.94 9.27
N GLN A 155 4.49 -11.60 9.80
CA GLN A 155 3.30 -12.46 9.72
C GLN A 155 2.66 -12.48 8.32
N ILE A 156 3.08 -11.59 7.42
CA ILE A 156 2.79 -11.67 5.99
C ILE A 156 4.10 -11.98 5.28
N ASP A 157 4.17 -13.12 4.60
CA ASP A 157 5.38 -13.59 3.92
C ASP A 157 5.78 -12.64 2.79
N ASP A 158 7.07 -12.28 2.71
CA ASP A 158 7.59 -11.28 1.78
C ASP A 158 7.37 -11.65 0.31
N ASN A 159 7.45 -12.94 -0.03
CA ASN A 159 7.35 -13.41 -1.39
C ASN A 159 5.90 -13.73 -1.77
N SER A 160 5.17 -14.47 -0.94
CA SER A 160 3.79 -14.86 -1.27
C SER A 160 2.80 -13.72 -1.05
N GLY A 161 3.07 -12.80 -0.12
CA GLY A 161 2.12 -11.77 0.30
C GLY A 161 0.95 -12.31 1.13
N ASP A 162 0.98 -13.59 1.51
CA ASP A 162 -0.05 -14.26 2.30
C ASP A 162 0.32 -14.23 3.80
N PHE A 163 -0.68 -14.39 4.68
CA PHE A 163 -0.38 -14.64 6.08
C PHE A 163 0.41 -15.93 6.27
N SER A 164 1.48 -15.87 7.06
CA SER A 164 2.23 -17.03 7.51
C SER A 164 1.42 -17.76 8.59
N GLY A 165 0.52 -18.65 8.17
CA GLY A 165 -0.31 -19.45 9.05
C GLY A 165 -1.63 -18.79 9.48
N ASP A 166 -2.15 -19.22 10.63
CA ASP A 166 -3.47 -18.81 11.12
C ASP A 166 -3.41 -17.43 11.81
N TRP A 167 -4.15 -16.46 11.29
CA TRP A 167 -4.29 -15.16 11.94
C TRP A 167 -5.21 -15.26 13.18
N ASN A 168 -4.61 -15.25 14.37
CA ASN A 168 -5.33 -15.39 15.65
C ASN A 168 -5.00 -14.32 16.70
N ASP A 169 -4.07 -13.41 16.42
CA ASP A 169 -3.66 -12.31 17.29
C ASP A 169 -4.43 -11.02 16.95
N ALA A 170 -5.22 -10.54 17.91
CA ALA A 170 -6.04 -9.32 17.78
C ALA A 170 -5.21 -8.03 17.80
N SER A 171 -3.95 -8.08 18.28
CA SER A 171 -3.06 -6.92 18.29
C SER A 171 -2.51 -6.60 16.90
N ILE A 172 -2.56 -7.55 15.98
CA ILE A 172 -2.06 -7.38 14.62
C ILE A 172 -3.00 -6.51 13.79
N VAL A 173 -2.40 -5.52 13.11
CA VAL A 173 -3.04 -4.77 12.03
C VAL A 173 -2.25 -5.00 10.74
N ALA A 174 -2.97 -5.43 9.71
CA ALA A 174 -2.47 -5.50 8.35
C ALA A 174 -3.19 -4.43 7.51
N SER A 175 -2.44 -3.70 6.69
CA SER A 175 -2.97 -2.66 5.83
C SER A 175 -2.82 -3.04 4.37
N THR A 176 -3.91 -2.99 3.63
CA THR A 176 -3.94 -3.15 2.17
C THR A 176 -4.00 -1.79 1.50
N TYR A 177 -3.23 -1.62 0.42
CA TYR A 177 -3.14 -0.36 -0.31
C TYR A 177 -3.49 -0.55 -1.78
N PHE A 178 -4.28 0.35 -2.33
CA PHE A 178 -4.57 0.43 -3.76
C PHE A 178 -4.89 1.88 -4.14
N TYR A 179 -4.52 2.29 -5.36
CA TYR A 179 -4.81 3.62 -5.88
C TYR A 179 -6.12 3.60 -6.67
N VAL A 180 -6.99 4.58 -6.44
CA VAL A 180 -8.21 4.81 -7.25
C VAL A 180 -8.04 6.02 -8.15
N GLY A 181 -8.41 5.85 -9.42
CA GLY A 181 -8.16 6.83 -10.48
C GLY A 181 -9.11 8.01 -10.54
N ALA A 182 -10.21 8.00 -9.78
CA ALA A 182 -11.24 9.02 -9.80
C ALA A 182 -11.74 9.35 -8.39
N SER A 183 -12.32 10.54 -8.25
CA SER A 183 -13.15 10.87 -7.09
C SER A 183 -14.57 10.30 -7.25
N GLY A 184 -15.31 10.20 -6.16
CA GLY A 184 -16.67 9.67 -6.12
C GLY A 184 -16.84 8.55 -5.11
N VAL A 185 -17.97 7.86 -5.20
CA VAL A 185 -18.29 6.75 -4.29
C VAL A 185 -17.49 5.51 -4.68
N LEU A 186 -16.75 4.97 -3.71
CA LEU A 186 -16.09 3.67 -3.71
C LEU A 186 -16.98 2.65 -3.00
N ASN A 187 -17.48 1.66 -3.72
CA ASN A 187 -18.06 0.47 -3.09
C ASN A 187 -16.90 -0.42 -2.64
N LEU A 188 -16.85 -0.80 -1.36
CA LEU A 188 -15.79 -1.64 -0.80
C LEU A 188 -16.39 -2.92 -0.23
N ALA A 189 -15.78 -4.06 -0.56
CA ALA A 189 -16.07 -5.36 0.01
C ALA A 189 -14.77 -6.17 0.19
N MET A 190 -14.88 -7.28 0.91
CA MET A 190 -13.78 -8.21 1.19
C MET A 190 -14.22 -9.62 0.86
N VAL A 191 -13.36 -10.42 0.24
CA VAL A 191 -13.58 -11.85 0.03
C VAL A 191 -12.81 -12.62 1.08
N ALA A 192 -13.55 -13.36 1.92
CA ALA A 192 -12.96 -14.08 3.03
C ALA A 192 -13.71 -15.38 3.34
N SER A 193 -13.09 -16.25 4.13
CA SER A 193 -13.70 -17.47 4.66
C SER A 193 -13.29 -17.71 6.12
N ASN A 194 -14.07 -18.53 6.83
CA ASN A 194 -13.78 -18.92 8.20
C ASN A 194 -14.35 -20.32 8.51
N SER A 195 -13.48 -21.25 8.90
CA SER A 195 -13.88 -22.62 9.24
C SER A 195 -14.06 -22.81 10.74
N GLY A 196 -15.14 -23.51 11.12
CA GLY A 196 -15.36 -23.95 12.50
C GLY A 196 -15.86 -22.86 13.46
N GLY A 197 -16.51 -21.81 12.94
CA GLY A 197 -17.10 -20.75 13.75
C GLY A 197 -17.26 -19.45 12.96
N TYR A 198 -17.04 -18.34 13.64
CA TYR A 198 -16.97 -17.01 13.06
C TYR A 198 -15.75 -16.25 13.58
N GLY A 199 -15.33 -15.24 12.82
CA GLY A 199 -14.44 -14.18 13.30
C GLY A 199 -14.97 -12.81 12.88
N LYS A 200 -14.86 -11.83 13.79
CA LYS A 200 -15.16 -10.42 13.56
C LYS A 200 -13.88 -9.67 13.23
N ILE A 201 -13.89 -8.99 12.10
CA ILE A 201 -12.77 -8.21 11.59
C ILE A 201 -13.17 -6.74 11.58
N LYS A 202 -12.42 -5.90 12.28
CA LYS A 202 -12.51 -4.46 12.17
C LYS A 202 -11.74 -4.01 10.93
N VAL A 203 -12.44 -3.39 9.99
CA VAL A 203 -11.89 -2.78 8.78
C VAL A 203 -11.91 -1.26 8.92
N THR A 204 -10.77 -0.58 8.84
CA THR A 204 -10.68 0.89 8.91
C THR A 204 -10.17 1.45 7.59
N VAL A 205 -10.88 2.43 7.02
CA VAL A 205 -10.49 3.02 5.73
C VAL A 205 -9.93 4.42 5.94
N ASN A 206 -8.76 4.69 5.34
CA ASN A 206 -8.03 5.96 5.40
C ASN A 206 -7.89 6.52 6.83
N ASN A 207 -7.62 5.64 7.81
CA ASN A 207 -7.50 5.97 9.24
C ASN A 207 -8.71 6.73 9.82
N SER A 208 -9.87 6.68 9.16
CA SER A 208 -11.03 7.51 9.48
C SER A 208 -12.16 6.69 10.09
N LYS A 209 -12.97 6.03 9.26
CA LYS A 209 -14.13 5.27 9.71
C LYS A 209 -13.80 3.79 9.74
N SER A 210 -14.23 3.08 10.80
CA SER A 210 -14.15 1.62 10.84
C SER A 210 -15.50 0.91 10.86
N TYR A 211 -15.45 -0.32 10.39
CA TYR A 211 -16.55 -1.25 10.16
C TYR A 211 -16.20 -2.58 10.79
N VAL A 212 -17.16 -3.31 11.33
CA VAL A 212 -16.91 -4.69 11.77
C VAL A 212 -17.63 -5.65 10.84
N VAL A 213 -16.87 -6.57 10.25
CA VAL A 213 -17.36 -7.61 9.35
C VAL A 213 -17.30 -8.95 10.07
N THR A 214 -18.44 -9.65 10.16
CA THR A 214 -18.50 -11.02 10.69
C THR A 214 -18.29 -12.02 9.56
N VAL A 215 -17.15 -12.71 9.55
CA VAL A 215 -16.80 -13.75 8.58
C VAL A 215 -17.16 -15.13 9.13
N ASN A 216 -17.88 -15.92 8.35
CA ASN A 216 -18.32 -17.28 8.70
C ASN A 216 -18.39 -18.21 7.49
N GLY A 217 -18.25 -19.51 7.75
CA GLY A 217 -18.40 -20.55 6.75
C GLY A 217 -17.12 -20.83 5.95
N PRO A 218 -16.89 -22.09 5.54
CA PRO A 218 -15.62 -22.53 4.96
C PRO A 218 -15.41 -22.06 3.52
N ALA A 219 -16.47 -21.67 2.80
CA ALA A 219 -16.37 -21.19 1.43
C ALA A 219 -16.13 -19.67 1.39
N SER A 220 -15.17 -19.24 0.58
CA SER A 220 -14.92 -17.82 0.35
C SER A 220 -16.13 -17.16 -0.34
N LYS A 221 -16.54 -16.01 0.19
CA LYS A 221 -17.64 -15.20 -0.37
C LYS A 221 -17.39 -13.71 -0.13
N ILE A 222 -18.14 -12.88 -0.86
CA ILE A 222 -18.10 -11.43 -0.72
C ILE A 222 -18.81 -11.01 0.59
N TYR A 223 -18.10 -10.24 1.41
CA TYR A 223 -18.63 -9.50 2.55
C TYR A 223 -18.57 -8.02 2.23
N SER A 224 -19.74 -7.40 2.09
CA SER A 224 -19.83 -5.96 1.88
C SER A 224 -19.32 -5.19 3.10
N ILE A 225 -18.62 -4.09 2.88
CA ILE A 225 -18.11 -3.22 3.94
C ILE A 225 -18.95 -1.93 3.98
N ASP A 226 -18.81 -1.05 2.99
CA ASP A 226 -19.59 0.21 2.89
C ASP A 226 -19.46 0.83 1.49
N LYS A 227 -20.20 1.92 1.27
CA LYS A 227 -19.96 2.93 0.25
C LYS A 227 -19.20 4.10 0.86
N ILE A 228 -18.05 4.43 0.29
CA ILE A 228 -17.09 5.39 0.87
C ILE A 228 -16.89 6.52 -0.13
N GLN A 229 -17.04 7.76 0.32
CA GLN A 229 -16.76 8.92 -0.54
C GLN A 229 -15.25 9.13 -0.65
N ILE A 230 -14.74 9.18 -1.88
CA ILE A 230 -13.37 9.54 -2.22
C ILE A 230 -13.36 10.93 -2.83
N ASP A 231 -12.68 11.88 -2.21
CA ASP A 231 -12.72 13.28 -2.62
C ASP A 231 -11.79 13.59 -3.81
N SER A 232 -10.69 12.86 -3.93
CA SER A 232 -9.70 12.98 -4.99
C SER A 232 -9.06 11.64 -5.33
N PRO A 233 -8.58 11.43 -6.57
CA PRO A 233 -7.74 10.28 -6.91
C PRO A 233 -6.57 10.13 -5.93
N GLY A 234 -6.22 8.89 -5.61
CA GLY A 234 -5.21 8.63 -4.60
C GLY A 234 -5.19 7.20 -4.08
N TYR A 235 -4.17 6.89 -3.28
CA TYR A 235 -4.11 5.67 -2.50
C TYR A 235 -5.18 5.64 -1.42
N VAL A 236 -5.88 4.50 -1.37
CA VAL A 236 -6.78 4.10 -0.30
C VAL A 236 -6.04 3.08 0.57
N LYS A 237 -6.01 3.34 1.87
CA LYS A 237 -5.49 2.42 2.89
C LYS A 237 -6.64 1.74 3.59
N VAL A 238 -6.64 0.41 3.60
CA VAL A 238 -7.63 -0.42 4.29
C VAL A 238 -6.94 -1.25 5.35
N ASP A 239 -7.11 -0.87 6.61
CA ASP A 239 -6.58 -1.61 7.76
C ASP A 239 -7.56 -2.71 8.15
N MET A 240 -7.05 -3.91 8.44
CA MET A 240 -7.82 -4.98 9.04
C MET A 240 -7.23 -5.44 10.37
N GLN A 241 -8.10 -5.65 11.35
CA GLN A 241 -7.75 -6.08 12.70
C GLN A 241 -8.78 -7.09 13.22
N GLY A 242 -8.31 -8.17 13.85
CA GLY A 242 -9.19 -9.14 14.51
C GLY A 242 -9.77 -8.56 15.80
N VAL A 243 -11.06 -8.80 16.06
CA VAL A 243 -11.73 -8.28 17.27
C VAL A 243 -12.24 -9.40 18.17
N GLU A 244 -13.01 -10.30 17.60
CA GLU A 244 -13.67 -11.38 18.32
C GLU A 244 -13.68 -12.62 17.42
N LYS A 245 -13.54 -13.82 17.98
CA LYS A 245 -13.67 -15.06 17.22
C LYS A 245 -14.16 -16.21 18.09
N SER A 246 -14.96 -17.09 17.52
CA SER A 246 -15.26 -18.42 18.06
C SER A 246 -14.46 -19.53 17.35
N SER A 247 -13.93 -19.23 16.17
CA SER A 247 -13.09 -20.10 15.36
C SER A 247 -11.61 -20.07 15.79
N LYS A 248 -10.80 -20.93 15.16
CA LYS A 248 -9.35 -21.01 15.37
C LYS A 248 -8.63 -19.70 14.99
N TYR A 249 -9.01 -19.10 13.87
CA TYR A 249 -8.44 -17.86 13.30
C TYR A 249 -9.56 -16.84 13.00
N PHE A 250 -9.22 -15.55 12.83
CA PHE A 250 -10.21 -14.49 12.55
C PHE A 250 -10.83 -14.63 11.16
N ALA A 251 -10.01 -14.79 10.12
CA ALA A 251 -10.45 -15.19 8.79
C ALA A 251 -9.25 -15.58 7.91
N GLN A 252 -9.55 -16.24 6.80
CA GLN A 252 -8.68 -16.25 5.63
C GLN A 252 -9.21 -15.18 4.68
N VAL A 253 -8.45 -14.09 4.49
CA VAL A 253 -8.80 -12.99 3.59
C VAL A 253 -8.02 -13.18 2.29
N LEU A 254 -8.73 -13.24 1.15
CA LEU A 254 -8.11 -13.47 -0.16
C LEU A 254 -7.89 -12.17 -0.93
N GLU A 255 -8.85 -11.26 -0.87
CA GLU A 255 -8.86 -10.03 -1.66
C GLU A 255 -9.84 -9.02 -1.08
N TYR A 256 -9.64 -7.76 -1.47
CA TYR A 256 -10.67 -6.74 -1.45
C TYR A 256 -11.31 -6.61 -2.82
N ARG A 257 -12.57 -6.21 -2.83
CA ARG A 257 -13.38 -5.99 -4.03
C ARG A 257 -13.80 -4.53 -4.06
N ILE A 258 -13.52 -3.85 -5.17
CA ILE A 258 -13.84 -2.42 -5.33
C ILE A 258 -14.71 -2.15 -6.55
N GLY A 259 -15.54 -1.12 -6.45
CA GLY A 259 -16.38 -0.64 -7.55
C GLY A 259 -16.90 0.78 -7.29
N GLY A 260 -17.89 1.21 -8.08
CA GLY A 260 -18.47 2.55 -8.00
C GLY A 260 -17.72 3.62 -8.79
N ALA A 261 -18.16 4.88 -8.67
CA ALA A 261 -17.64 6.00 -9.47
C ALA A 261 -16.15 6.28 -9.24
N ALA A 262 -15.61 5.99 -8.06
CA ALA A 262 -14.18 6.17 -7.79
C ALA A 262 -13.29 5.23 -8.63
N THR A 263 -13.83 4.12 -9.13
CA THR A 263 -13.07 3.09 -9.87
C THR A 263 -13.28 3.15 -11.37
N THR A 264 -14.10 4.08 -11.89
CA THR A 264 -14.48 4.11 -13.33
C THR A 264 -13.40 4.68 -14.25
N GLY A 265 -12.28 5.18 -13.71
CA GLY A 265 -11.10 5.48 -14.51
C GLY A 265 -10.25 4.21 -14.70
N ASN A 266 -9.75 3.96 -15.92
CA ASN A 266 -8.77 2.90 -16.20
C ASN A 266 -7.37 3.19 -15.57
N ASN A 267 -7.34 3.85 -14.41
CA ASN A 267 -6.17 4.38 -13.75
C ASN A 267 -6.19 4.02 -12.25
N ASN A 268 -6.70 2.83 -11.95
CA ASN A 268 -6.54 2.22 -10.64
C ASN A 268 -5.20 1.46 -10.65
N HIS A 269 -4.41 1.58 -9.58
CA HIS A 269 -3.08 0.98 -9.50
C HIS A 269 -2.97 0.09 -8.27
N PHE A 270 -2.65 -1.17 -8.49
CA PHE A 270 -2.44 -2.17 -7.46
C PHE A 270 -1.71 -3.38 -8.07
N VAL A 271 -1.10 -4.19 -7.22
CA VAL A 271 -0.47 -5.44 -7.61
C VAL A 271 -1.56 -6.45 -7.97
N THR A 272 -1.48 -7.08 -9.15
CA THR A 272 -2.50 -8.03 -9.63
C THR A 272 -2.00 -9.46 -9.48
N LEU A 273 -2.91 -10.45 -9.45
CA LEU A 273 -2.49 -11.86 -9.44
C LEU A 273 -1.65 -12.23 -10.67
N ALA A 274 -1.91 -11.59 -11.82
CA ALA A 274 -1.18 -11.82 -13.06
C ALA A 274 0.28 -11.36 -13.01
N SER A 275 0.64 -10.43 -12.10
CA SER A 275 2.02 -9.97 -11.93
C SER A 275 2.86 -10.86 -11.01
N LYS A 276 2.30 -11.96 -10.48
CA LYS A 276 3.03 -12.89 -9.61
C LYS A 276 4.12 -13.62 -10.41
N ALA A 277 5.38 -13.41 -10.03
CA ALA A 277 6.51 -14.15 -10.58
C ALA A 277 6.55 -15.58 -10.03
N SER A 278 7.00 -16.53 -10.85
CA SER A 278 7.03 -17.95 -10.47
C SER A 278 8.07 -18.28 -9.40
N ASP A 279 9.18 -17.56 -9.37
CA ASP A 279 10.34 -17.78 -8.50
C ASP A 279 10.35 -16.85 -7.27
N THR A 280 9.88 -15.62 -7.45
CA THR A 280 9.96 -14.54 -6.44
C THR A 280 8.59 -14.09 -5.94
N GLY A 281 7.50 -14.66 -6.46
CA GLY A 281 6.14 -14.31 -6.05
C GLY A 281 5.84 -12.83 -6.33
N PHE A 282 5.46 -12.09 -5.29
CA PHE A 282 5.21 -10.65 -5.30
C PHE A 282 6.37 -9.82 -4.72
N TYR A 283 7.53 -10.43 -4.46
CA TYR A 283 8.64 -9.79 -3.75
C TYR A 283 9.00 -8.42 -4.33
N TYR A 284 9.20 -8.30 -5.64
CA TYR A 284 9.56 -7.04 -6.29
C TYR A 284 8.42 -6.01 -6.27
N GLN A 285 7.19 -6.43 -6.55
CA GLN A 285 6.03 -5.53 -6.49
C GLN A 285 5.81 -4.99 -5.08
N ARG A 286 6.10 -5.81 -4.06
CA ARG A 286 6.01 -5.42 -2.66
C ARG A 286 7.18 -4.58 -2.17
N ARG A 287 8.37 -4.71 -2.75
CA ARG A 287 9.48 -3.75 -2.56
C ARG A 287 9.10 -2.35 -3.01
N GLY A 288 8.26 -2.25 -4.04
CA GLY A 288 7.84 -0.98 -4.62
C GLY A 288 8.62 -0.63 -5.88
N ALA A 289 8.22 0.45 -6.55
CA ALA A 289 8.91 0.92 -7.74
C ALA A 289 10.15 1.74 -7.37
N SER A 290 11.32 1.30 -7.81
CA SER A 290 12.53 2.11 -7.82
C SER A 290 12.44 3.16 -8.92
N SER A 291 13.12 4.29 -8.73
CA SER A 291 13.12 5.40 -9.69
C SER A 291 14.55 5.86 -9.97
N HIS A 292 14.75 6.48 -11.13
CA HIS A 292 16.08 6.78 -11.66
C HIS A 292 16.13 8.18 -12.26
N TRP A 293 17.34 8.75 -12.22
CA TRP A 293 17.76 9.86 -13.05
C TRP A 293 18.78 9.39 -14.06
N PHE A 294 18.52 9.55 -15.35
CA PHE A 294 19.52 9.35 -16.41
C PHE A 294 20.06 10.70 -16.87
N TYR A 295 21.34 10.96 -16.60
CA TYR A 295 21.96 12.26 -16.88
C TYR A 295 22.43 12.36 -18.32
N THR A 296 22.23 13.53 -18.95
CA THR A 296 22.65 13.75 -20.34
C THR A 296 24.13 14.10 -20.40
N LEU A 297 24.96 13.19 -20.89
CA LEU A 297 26.40 13.45 -21.10
C LEU A 297 26.66 14.47 -22.23
N PRO A 298 27.82 15.14 -22.21
CA PRO A 298 28.33 15.88 -23.36
C PRO A 298 28.64 14.94 -24.55
N ALA A 299 28.92 15.51 -25.71
CA ALA A 299 29.20 14.74 -26.93
C ALA A 299 30.58 14.06 -26.92
N GLU A 300 31.52 14.65 -26.18
CA GLU A 300 32.88 14.16 -25.98
C GLU A 300 32.92 12.88 -25.14
N ASP A 301 33.98 12.09 -25.29
CA ASP A 301 34.22 10.97 -24.38
C ASP A 301 34.57 11.47 -22.98
N VAL A 302 34.03 10.77 -21.98
CA VAL A 302 34.06 11.14 -20.57
C VAL A 302 34.86 10.10 -19.80
N GLU A 303 35.83 10.54 -19.01
CA GLU A 303 36.66 9.67 -18.17
C GLU A 303 36.14 9.63 -16.74
N TYR A 304 35.61 10.75 -16.20
CA TYR A 304 35.06 10.81 -14.85
C TYR A 304 33.64 11.36 -14.81
N PHE A 305 32.82 10.82 -13.91
CA PHE A 305 31.55 11.40 -13.52
C PHE A 305 31.54 11.67 -12.01
N TYR A 306 31.11 12.87 -11.64
CA TYR A 306 31.01 13.39 -10.28
C TYR A 306 29.54 13.66 -9.94
N ASN A 307 29.12 13.30 -8.72
CA ASN A 307 27.79 13.60 -8.19
C ASN A 307 27.83 13.78 -6.67
N GLU A 308 26.87 14.52 -6.13
CA GLU A 308 26.68 14.72 -4.70
C GLU A 308 25.31 14.21 -4.25
N VAL A 309 25.25 13.55 -3.09
CA VAL A 309 24.01 13.03 -2.50
C VAL A 309 23.76 13.63 -1.14
N THR A 310 22.50 13.96 -0.84
CA THR A 310 22.05 14.34 0.50
C THR A 310 20.77 13.56 0.82
N VAL A 311 20.78 12.87 1.96
CA VAL A 311 19.64 12.07 2.44
C VAL A 311 19.15 12.71 3.74
N ASP A 312 18.00 13.37 3.73
CA ASP A 312 17.49 14.09 4.91
C ASP A 312 17.03 13.14 6.01
N LYS A 313 16.39 12.04 5.60
CA LYS A 313 15.92 10.99 6.49
C LYS A 313 16.03 9.65 5.78
N ALA A 314 16.75 8.76 6.42
CA ALA A 314 17.06 7.46 5.93
C ALA A 314 16.10 6.41 6.50
N VAL A 315 15.85 5.39 5.71
CA VAL A 315 14.98 4.26 6.06
C VAL A 315 15.82 3.01 5.89
N ASN A 316 15.66 2.02 6.77
CA ASN A 316 16.32 0.74 6.58
C ASN A 316 15.97 0.16 5.20
N ASN A 317 16.92 -0.61 4.67
CA ASN A 317 16.82 -1.26 3.38
C ASN A 317 16.73 -0.30 2.19
N SER A 318 17.42 0.83 2.26
CA SER A 318 17.47 1.83 1.19
C SER A 318 18.82 1.83 0.49
N TYR A 319 18.79 1.97 -0.83
CA TYR A 319 19.98 2.27 -1.61
C TYR A 319 19.80 3.61 -2.34
N TYR A 320 20.71 4.54 -2.04
CA TYR A 320 20.82 5.87 -2.64
C TYR A 320 22.01 5.84 -3.61
N GLU A 321 21.74 5.39 -4.83
CA GLU A 321 22.75 5.20 -5.84
C GLU A 321 23.13 6.53 -6.48
N MET A 322 24.44 6.83 -6.54
CA MET A 322 24.96 8.15 -6.88
C MET A 322 25.52 8.21 -8.31
N ASN A 323 26.36 7.25 -8.68
CA ASN A 323 27.17 7.30 -9.89
C ASN A 323 27.06 5.97 -10.66
N GLY A 324 25.89 5.78 -11.27
CA GLY A 324 25.61 4.65 -12.13
C GLY A 324 26.32 4.80 -13.45
N PHE A 325 26.75 3.69 -14.04
CA PHE A 325 27.32 3.63 -15.39
C PHE A 325 26.79 2.39 -16.09
N SER A 326 26.96 2.30 -17.40
CA SER A 326 26.43 1.20 -18.20
C SER A 326 26.72 -0.20 -17.64
N GLU A 327 27.82 -0.37 -16.90
CA GLU A 327 28.28 -1.68 -16.40
C GLU A 327 28.50 -1.73 -14.90
N GLY A 328 27.88 -0.82 -14.14
CA GLY A 328 27.94 -0.87 -12.68
C GLY A 328 27.31 0.34 -12.01
N TYR A 329 27.55 0.47 -10.72
CA TYR A 329 27.01 1.54 -9.90
C TYR A 329 27.88 1.83 -8.68
N MET A 330 27.67 3.00 -8.09
CA MET A 330 28.26 3.38 -6.83
C MET A 330 27.30 4.25 -6.01
N GLY A 331 27.16 3.96 -4.71
CA GLY A 331 26.37 4.82 -3.84
C GLY A 331 26.44 4.45 -2.37
N ILE A 332 25.48 4.96 -1.59
CA ILE A 332 25.39 4.75 -0.15
C ILE A 332 24.12 4.00 0.23
N GLN A 333 24.21 3.12 1.22
CA GLN A 333 23.12 2.28 1.70
C GLN A 333 22.90 2.47 3.19
N GLN A 334 21.64 2.31 3.60
CA GLN A 334 21.29 1.90 4.96
C GLN A 334 20.68 0.50 4.89
N VAL A 335 21.38 -0.48 5.45
CA VAL A 335 20.94 -1.88 5.42
C VAL A 335 19.95 -2.20 6.55
N GLY A 336 19.46 -3.44 6.60
CA GLY A 336 18.31 -3.82 7.44
C GLY A 336 18.50 -3.64 8.95
N ASP A 337 19.74 -3.69 9.44
CA ASP A 337 20.09 -3.44 10.85
C ASP A 337 20.41 -1.97 11.15
N GLY A 338 20.27 -1.08 10.16
CA GLY A 338 20.62 0.34 10.26
C GLY A 338 22.08 0.66 9.94
N THR A 339 22.91 -0.34 9.60
CA THR A 339 24.32 -0.09 9.23
C THR A 339 24.41 0.70 7.92
N HIS A 340 25.34 1.64 7.91
CA HIS A 340 25.63 2.49 6.77
C HIS A 340 26.83 1.96 5.97
N LYS A 341 26.66 1.83 4.64
CA LYS A 341 27.68 1.29 3.74
C LYS A 341 27.86 2.18 2.52
N VAL A 342 29.07 2.22 1.97
CA VAL A 342 29.33 2.68 0.60
C VAL A 342 29.56 1.44 -0.25
N LEU A 343 28.84 1.32 -1.36
CA LEU A 343 28.89 0.19 -2.28
C LEU A 343 29.41 0.64 -3.63
N PHE A 344 30.30 -0.15 -4.23
CA PHE A 344 30.71 -0.03 -5.62
C PHE A 344 30.72 -1.40 -6.30
N SER A 345 29.98 -1.53 -7.39
CA SER A 345 29.80 -2.79 -8.13
C SER A 345 30.10 -2.61 -9.61
N VAL A 346 30.71 -3.63 -10.22
CA VAL A 346 30.90 -3.72 -11.67
C VAL A 346 30.43 -5.10 -12.12
N TRP A 347 29.60 -5.14 -13.16
CA TRP A 347 29.13 -6.37 -13.79
C TRP A 347 30.17 -6.94 -14.77
N GLY A 348 30.19 -8.26 -14.90
CA GLY A 348 30.73 -8.95 -16.07
C GLY A 348 29.75 -8.89 -17.24
N ASP A 349 30.15 -9.43 -18.40
CA ASP A 349 29.22 -9.73 -19.49
C ASP A 349 28.31 -10.90 -19.07
N PRO A 350 26.97 -10.74 -19.06
CA PRO A 350 26.05 -11.83 -18.74
C PRO A 350 26.18 -13.03 -19.69
N LYS A 351 26.75 -12.86 -20.89
CA LYS A 351 26.99 -13.95 -21.86
C LYS A 351 28.31 -14.70 -21.64
N ASP A 352 29.22 -14.15 -20.84
CA ASP A 352 30.55 -14.71 -20.60
C ASP A 352 31.09 -14.28 -19.23
N VAL A 353 30.30 -14.56 -18.18
CA VAL A 353 30.55 -14.10 -16.81
C VAL A 353 31.94 -14.51 -16.33
N ASP A 354 32.33 -15.76 -16.56
CA ASP A 354 33.59 -16.30 -16.03
C ASP A 354 34.81 -15.60 -16.62
N ALA A 355 34.81 -15.30 -17.93
CA ALA A 355 35.94 -14.65 -18.58
C ALA A 355 35.94 -13.12 -18.40
N THR A 356 34.82 -12.52 -17.99
CA THR A 356 34.65 -11.07 -17.92
C THR A 356 34.38 -10.55 -16.51
N ARG A 357 34.35 -11.43 -15.50
CA ARG A 357 34.16 -11.02 -14.11
C ARG A 357 35.25 -10.01 -13.72
N PRO A 358 34.89 -8.84 -13.17
CA PRO A 358 35.87 -7.83 -12.86
C PRO A 358 36.89 -8.30 -11.80
N ILE A 359 38.13 -7.90 -12.03
CA ILE A 359 39.30 -8.27 -11.23
C ILE A 359 39.74 -7.05 -10.43
N PRO A 360 39.85 -7.12 -9.09
CA PRO A 360 40.43 -6.03 -8.30
C PRO A 360 41.89 -5.84 -8.66
N ILE A 361 42.28 -4.61 -9.02
CA ILE A 361 43.67 -4.24 -9.28
C ILE A 361 44.20 -3.24 -8.24
N LYS A 362 43.31 -2.54 -7.54
CA LYS A 362 43.64 -1.64 -6.42
C LYS A 362 42.48 -1.64 -5.42
N LEU A 363 42.79 -1.58 -4.13
CA LEU A 363 41.80 -1.55 -3.05
C LEU A 363 42.13 -0.40 -2.10
N GLY A 364 41.09 0.32 -1.71
CA GLY A 364 41.18 1.29 -0.63
C GLY A 364 41.36 0.63 0.72
N LYS A 365 41.87 1.41 1.67
CA LYS A 365 41.97 1.01 3.08
C LYS A 365 40.57 0.65 3.62
N ASP A 366 40.49 -0.42 4.40
CA ASP A 366 39.28 -0.92 5.10
C ASP A 366 38.11 -1.34 4.17
N VAL A 367 38.37 -1.49 2.86
CA VAL A 367 37.37 -1.94 1.89
C VAL A 367 37.30 -3.47 1.86
N VAL A 368 36.09 -4.00 1.89
CA VAL A 368 35.81 -5.44 1.81
C VAL A 368 35.37 -5.79 0.40
N ILE A 369 35.98 -6.81 -0.20
CA ILE A 369 35.63 -7.31 -1.54
C ILE A 369 34.61 -8.43 -1.46
N GLY A 370 33.64 -8.43 -2.37
CA GLY A 370 32.69 -9.50 -2.56
C GLY A 370 32.43 -9.81 -4.03
N THR A 371 31.56 -10.80 -4.26
CA THR A 371 30.97 -11.13 -5.57
C THR A 371 29.45 -11.10 -5.44
N PHE A 372 28.79 -10.94 -6.58
CA PHE A 372 27.35 -11.08 -6.68
C PHE A 372 27.01 -11.83 -7.97
N ASP A 373 25.92 -12.60 -7.95
CA ASP A 373 25.48 -13.48 -9.06
C ASP A 373 23.95 -13.56 -9.22
N ASN A 374 23.17 -12.85 -8.39
CA ASN A 374 21.71 -12.95 -8.37
C ASN A 374 21.01 -11.98 -9.33
N GLU A 375 21.60 -10.80 -9.57
CA GLU A 375 21.06 -9.71 -10.41
C GLU A 375 22.07 -9.39 -11.53
N GLY A 376 22.41 -10.44 -12.28
CA GLY A 376 23.64 -10.50 -13.05
C GLY A 376 24.84 -10.89 -12.17
N SER A 377 26.01 -11.00 -12.79
CA SER A 377 27.22 -11.47 -12.13
C SER A 377 28.36 -10.48 -12.23
N GLY A 378 29.09 -10.29 -11.12
CA GLY A 378 30.19 -9.34 -11.11
C GLY A 378 31.04 -9.35 -9.85
N ARG A 379 31.66 -8.19 -9.59
CA ARG A 379 32.49 -7.93 -8.43
C ARG A 379 32.00 -6.66 -7.75
N ASN A 380 31.94 -6.68 -6.43
CA ASN A 380 31.63 -5.50 -5.65
C ASN A 380 32.64 -5.28 -4.54
N CYS A 381 32.59 -4.09 -3.97
CA CYS A 381 33.27 -3.79 -2.74
C CYS A 381 32.40 -2.91 -1.84
N PHE A 382 32.64 -3.01 -0.54
CA PHE A 382 31.93 -2.30 0.50
C PHE A 382 32.91 -1.58 1.40
N LEU A 383 32.55 -0.37 1.80
CA LEU A 383 33.16 0.32 2.94
C LEU A 383 32.08 0.54 3.99
N ASP A 384 32.26 -0.01 5.18
CA ASP A 384 31.44 0.37 6.32
C ASP A 384 31.79 1.80 6.71
N PHE A 385 30.83 2.70 6.55
CA PHE A 385 31.03 4.12 6.77
C PHE A 385 29.73 4.72 7.29
N ASP A 386 29.80 5.23 8.52
CA ASP A 386 28.69 5.81 9.26
C ASP A 386 28.34 7.21 8.74
N TRP A 387 27.84 7.27 7.50
CA TRP A 387 27.32 8.49 6.90
C TRP A 387 26.12 9.02 7.70
N LYS A 388 25.87 10.32 7.62
CA LYS A 388 24.89 11.05 8.44
C LYS A 388 23.80 11.66 7.58
N GLU A 389 22.57 11.52 8.06
CA GLU A 389 21.42 12.23 7.50
C GLU A 389 21.67 13.74 7.46
N GLY A 390 21.20 14.41 6.41
CA GLY A 390 21.39 15.84 6.16
C GLY A 390 22.81 16.25 5.73
N GLN A 391 23.80 15.36 5.79
CA GLN A 391 25.14 15.63 5.28
C GLN A 391 25.24 15.32 3.79
N THR A 392 25.94 16.19 3.04
CA THR A 392 26.24 15.95 1.63
C THR A 392 27.53 15.12 1.48
N TYR A 393 27.43 14.00 0.77
CA TYR A 393 28.56 13.16 0.37
C TYR A 393 28.81 13.27 -1.14
N LYS A 394 30.05 12.99 -1.57
CA LYS A 394 30.46 13.13 -2.97
C LYS A 394 31.02 11.81 -3.48
N ALA A 395 30.67 11.47 -4.71
CA ALA A 395 31.22 10.29 -5.39
C ALA A 395 31.80 10.70 -6.73
N LEU A 396 32.92 10.06 -7.07
CA LEU A 396 33.62 10.22 -8.32
C LEU A 396 33.97 8.84 -8.86
N VAL A 397 33.47 8.52 -10.05
CA VAL A 397 33.79 7.26 -10.74
C VAL A 397 34.54 7.56 -12.02
N LYS A 398 35.66 6.87 -12.20
CA LYS A 398 36.49 6.87 -13.40
C LYS A 398 36.21 5.62 -14.24
N VAL A 399 36.04 5.79 -15.55
CA VAL A 399 35.95 4.68 -16.51
C VAL A 399 36.92 4.94 -17.65
N LYS A 400 37.93 4.07 -17.80
CA LYS A 400 39.00 4.25 -18.77
C LYS A 400 39.39 2.93 -19.45
N PRO A 401 39.49 2.87 -20.79
CA PRO A 401 40.06 1.72 -21.48
C PRO A 401 41.58 1.63 -21.18
N ASP A 402 42.10 0.42 -20.98
CA ASP A 402 43.51 0.19 -20.64
C ASP A 402 44.44 0.02 -21.86
N GLY A 403 43.88 0.12 -23.07
CA GLY A 403 44.59 -0.09 -24.34
C GLY A 403 44.88 -1.57 -24.66
N GLN A 404 44.46 -2.51 -23.80
CA GLN A 404 44.73 -3.95 -23.90
C GLN A 404 43.45 -4.78 -24.01
N GLY A 405 42.35 -4.14 -24.44
CA GLY A 405 41.04 -4.80 -24.59
C GLY A 405 40.24 -4.89 -23.29
N ASN A 406 40.63 -4.16 -22.24
CA ASN A 406 39.93 -4.11 -20.97
C ASN A 406 39.56 -2.66 -20.60
N THR A 407 38.64 -2.54 -19.65
CA THR A 407 38.22 -1.26 -19.07
C THR A 407 38.47 -1.27 -17.58
N ILE A 408 39.02 -0.18 -17.06
CA ILE A 408 39.27 0.02 -15.63
C ILE A 408 38.21 0.97 -15.09
N TYR A 409 37.51 0.50 -14.05
CA TYR A 409 36.51 1.26 -13.30
C TYR A 409 37.09 1.57 -11.93
N THR A 410 37.24 2.85 -11.59
CA THR A 410 37.81 3.26 -10.29
C THR A 410 36.82 4.16 -9.55
N ALA A 411 36.53 3.83 -8.30
CA ALA A 411 35.57 4.54 -7.47
C ALA A 411 36.24 5.28 -6.31
N TYR A 412 35.92 6.57 -6.16
CA TYR A 412 36.34 7.42 -5.05
C TYR A 412 35.14 8.00 -4.32
N PHE A 413 35.20 8.01 -2.99
CA PHE A 413 34.15 8.52 -2.12
C PHE A 413 34.72 9.61 -1.21
N TYR A 414 34.08 10.78 -1.18
CA TYR A 414 34.43 11.85 -0.25
C TYR A 414 33.64 11.70 1.05
N THR A 415 34.34 11.46 2.16
CA THR A 415 33.75 11.19 3.49
C THR A 415 33.18 12.44 4.18
N GLY A 416 33.26 13.61 3.54
CA GLY A 416 33.02 14.91 4.15
C GLY A 416 34.30 15.59 4.68
N SER A 417 35.42 14.88 4.69
CA SER A 417 36.73 15.43 5.08
C SER A 417 37.84 15.08 4.09
N GLU A 418 37.85 13.84 3.59
CA GLU A 418 38.87 13.34 2.67
C GLU A 418 38.27 12.49 1.55
N TRP A 419 38.98 12.40 0.43
CA TRP A 419 38.68 11.43 -0.62
C TRP A 419 39.31 10.08 -0.26
N ARG A 420 38.52 9.02 -0.37
CA ARG A 420 38.97 7.63 -0.22
C ARG A 420 38.78 6.88 -1.51
N LEU A 421 39.80 6.14 -1.92
CA LEU A 421 39.64 5.07 -2.91
C LEU A 421 38.74 3.98 -2.31
N LEU A 422 37.80 3.45 -3.10
CA LEU A 422 37.13 2.18 -2.79
C LEU A 422 37.86 1.02 -3.46
N ALA A 423 37.79 0.97 -4.79
CA ALA A 423 38.50 -0.03 -5.57
C ALA A 423 38.73 0.47 -7.00
N ALA A 424 39.74 -0.12 -7.64
CA ALA A 424 39.84 -0.14 -9.09
C ALA A 424 39.61 -1.59 -9.56
N PHE A 425 38.63 -1.78 -10.43
CA PHE A 425 38.30 -3.06 -11.05
C PHE A 425 38.66 -3.03 -12.54
N ARG A 426 39.42 -4.01 -13.00
CA ARG A 426 39.61 -4.27 -14.43
C ARG A 426 38.56 -5.25 -14.91
N ARG A 427 37.71 -4.83 -15.84
CA ARG A 427 36.77 -5.70 -16.55
C ARG A 427 37.36 -6.13 -17.91
N PRO A 428 37.59 -7.44 -18.11
CA PRO A 428 38.09 -7.94 -19.39
C PRO A 428 37.10 -7.83 -20.54
N LYS A 429 37.62 -7.87 -21.78
CA LYS A 429 36.86 -7.95 -23.04
C LYS A 429 35.90 -6.78 -23.29
N LEU A 430 36.23 -5.60 -22.81
CA LEU A 430 35.50 -4.37 -23.08
C LEU A 430 36.49 -3.20 -23.11
N SER A 431 36.40 -2.34 -24.12
CA SER A 431 37.16 -1.09 -24.19
C SER A 431 36.17 0.07 -24.32
N THR A 432 35.87 0.75 -23.21
CA THR A 432 34.93 1.88 -23.20
C THR A 432 35.39 3.00 -22.26
N TYR A 433 34.88 4.19 -22.54
CA TYR A 433 34.84 5.32 -21.62
C TYR A 433 33.51 5.34 -20.84
N TYR A 434 33.31 6.33 -19.97
CA TYR A 434 32.09 6.46 -19.19
C TYR A 434 30.87 6.62 -20.11
N LYS A 435 29.84 5.80 -19.89
CA LYS A 435 28.56 5.86 -20.60
C LYS A 435 27.40 5.71 -19.61
N SER A 436 26.28 6.33 -19.96
CA SER A 436 25.00 6.22 -19.25
C SER A 436 25.10 6.55 -17.75
N PRO A 437 25.50 7.77 -17.36
CA PRO A 437 25.47 8.20 -15.96
C PRO A 437 24.04 8.18 -15.43
N TYR A 438 23.83 7.56 -14.28
CA TYR A 438 22.55 7.58 -13.61
C TYR A 438 22.66 7.67 -12.08
N SER A 439 21.52 7.92 -11.45
CA SER A 439 21.28 7.76 -10.01
C SER A 439 19.96 7.04 -9.80
N PHE A 440 19.79 6.32 -8.69
CA PHE A 440 18.49 5.73 -8.36
C PHE A 440 18.20 5.70 -6.86
N LEU A 441 16.92 5.54 -6.54
CA LEU A 441 16.42 5.31 -5.20
C LEU A 441 15.70 3.96 -5.16
N GLU A 442 16.23 3.03 -4.37
CA GLU A 442 15.73 1.67 -4.29
C GLU A 442 15.38 1.29 -2.83
N ASN A 443 14.35 0.46 -2.70
CA ASN A 443 14.06 -0.33 -1.52
C ASN A 443 14.37 -1.81 -1.81
N PHE A 444 15.16 -2.47 -0.95
CA PHE A 444 15.47 -3.90 -1.08
C PHE A 444 14.77 -4.79 -0.02
N ASN A 445 13.74 -4.28 0.67
CA ASN A 445 12.92 -5.08 1.58
C ASN A 445 11.42 -4.72 1.46
N PRO A 446 10.55 -5.66 1.06
CA PRO A 446 9.10 -5.47 0.98
C PRO A 446 8.46 -4.79 2.19
N VAL A 447 8.87 -5.21 3.38
CA VAL A 447 8.28 -4.80 4.66
C VAL A 447 8.42 -3.29 4.91
N THR A 448 9.49 -2.69 4.40
CA THR A 448 9.79 -1.26 4.58
C THR A 448 9.25 -0.38 3.46
N SER A 449 8.56 -0.94 2.46
CA SER A 449 8.01 -0.17 1.33
C SER A 449 6.80 0.69 1.71
N ILE A 450 6.26 0.51 2.93
CA ILE A 450 5.19 1.32 3.51
C ILE A 450 5.70 2.65 4.07
N THR A 451 7.01 2.90 4.03
CA THR A 451 7.64 4.15 4.47
C THR A 451 8.23 4.88 3.27
N SER A 452 7.83 6.14 3.06
CA SER A 452 8.37 6.96 1.97
C SER A 452 9.85 7.28 2.19
N ARG A 453 10.57 7.43 1.08
CA ARG A 453 12.00 7.75 1.02
C ARG A 453 12.22 8.96 0.12
N HIS A 454 13.25 9.74 0.43
CA HIS A 454 13.61 10.96 -0.30
C HIS A 454 15.14 11.07 -0.40
N VAL A 455 15.63 11.56 -1.54
CA VAL A 455 17.05 11.86 -1.74
C VAL A 455 17.23 12.99 -2.74
N LEU A 456 18.19 13.87 -2.43
CA LEU A 456 18.63 14.95 -3.30
C LEU A 456 19.98 14.57 -3.94
N TYR A 457 20.04 14.63 -5.27
CA TYR A 457 21.26 14.52 -6.08
C TYR A 457 21.59 15.88 -6.68
N LYS A 458 22.80 16.40 -6.47
CA LYS A 458 23.17 17.74 -6.94
C LYS A 458 24.60 17.80 -7.51
N ASN A 459 24.87 18.91 -8.19
CA ASN A 459 26.20 19.26 -8.69
C ASN A 459 26.83 18.18 -9.59
N GLN A 460 26.10 17.67 -10.58
CA GLN A 460 26.64 16.66 -11.50
C GLN A 460 27.65 17.28 -12.48
N TRP A 461 28.81 16.63 -12.63
CA TRP A 461 29.86 17.05 -13.57
C TRP A 461 30.49 15.85 -14.28
N ALA A 462 30.84 16.03 -15.55
CA ALA A 462 31.62 15.08 -16.34
C ALA A 462 33.00 15.66 -16.65
N TYR A 463 34.06 14.88 -16.48
CA TYR A 463 35.41 15.24 -16.94
C TYR A 463 35.71 14.52 -18.24
N THR A 464 35.94 15.27 -19.30
CA THR A 464 36.20 14.72 -20.64
C THR A 464 37.63 14.19 -20.76
N VAL A 465 37.85 13.28 -21.71
CA VAL A 465 39.20 12.82 -22.08
C VAL A 465 40.11 13.99 -22.52
N GLY A 466 39.50 15.07 -23.03
CA GLY A 466 40.20 16.31 -23.40
C GLY A 466 40.65 17.17 -22.21
N GLY A 467 40.34 16.78 -20.98
CA GLY A 467 40.76 17.51 -19.77
C GLY A 467 39.81 18.62 -19.33
N GLU A 468 38.54 18.57 -19.74
CA GLU A 468 37.55 19.61 -19.45
C GLU A 468 36.44 19.11 -18.53
N TRP A 469 36.11 19.91 -17.51
CA TRP A 469 34.90 19.73 -16.70
C TRP A 469 33.69 20.32 -17.41
N LYS A 470 32.65 19.51 -17.63
CA LYS A 470 31.36 19.90 -18.19
C LYS A 470 30.25 19.69 -17.15
N GLU A 471 29.51 20.74 -16.84
CA GLU A 471 28.38 20.65 -15.91
C GLU A 471 27.21 19.90 -16.57
N ILE A 472 26.59 18.98 -15.83
CA ILE A 472 25.41 18.26 -16.30
C ILE A 472 24.16 18.83 -15.63
N THR A 473 23.28 19.41 -16.43
CA THR A 473 22.05 20.08 -15.96
C THR A 473 20.76 19.40 -16.40
N ASN A 474 20.82 18.40 -17.29
CA ASN A 474 19.65 17.72 -17.83
C ASN A 474 19.63 16.26 -17.39
N ALA A 475 18.47 15.79 -16.96
CA ALA A 475 18.23 14.40 -16.59
C ALA A 475 16.86 13.93 -17.07
N THR A 476 16.74 12.65 -17.38
CA THR A 476 15.45 11.99 -17.66
C THR A 476 15.07 11.13 -16.47
N PHE A 477 13.88 11.38 -15.92
CA PHE A 477 13.26 10.57 -14.89
C PHE A 477 12.79 9.24 -15.47
N SER A 478 13.01 8.14 -14.75
CA SER A 478 12.34 6.89 -15.04
C SER A 478 11.95 6.11 -13.78
N CYS A 479 11.18 5.04 -13.95
CA CYS A 479 10.92 4.03 -12.94
C CYS A 479 11.28 2.63 -13.46
N ASP A 480 11.37 1.67 -12.53
CA ASP A 480 11.55 0.26 -12.87
C ASP A 480 10.26 -0.39 -13.46
N ASP A 481 10.35 -1.67 -13.79
CA ASP A 481 9.24 -2.44 -14.36
C ASP A 481 8.01 -2.51 -13.45
N THR A 482 8.16 -2.41 -12.13
CA THR A 482 7.03 -2.36 -11.18
C THR A 482 6.23 -1.07 -11.40
N GLY A 483 6.94 0.06 -11.58
CA GLY A 483 6.33 1.34 -11.87
C GLY A 483 5.77 1.44 -13.29
N VAL A 484 6.49 0.91 -14.29
CA VAL A 484 6.07 0.91 -15.70
C VAL A 484 4.77 0.14 -15.91
N GLN A 485 4.59 -0.98 -15.21
CA GLN A 485 3.37 -1.78 -15.26
C GLN A 485 2.22 -1.15 -14.46
N GLY A 486 2.44 -0.05 -13.74
CA GLY A 486 1.44 0.61 -12.92
C GLY A 486 0.98 -0.22 -11.71
N LEU A 487 1.82 -1.15 -11.23
CA LEU A 487 1.52 -1.99 -10.06
C LEU A 487 1.73 -1.22 -8.75
N ARG A 488 2.68 -0.29 -8.77
CA ARG A 488 2.95 0.73 -7.75
C ARG A 488 2.99 2.08 -8.44
N TRP A 489 2.47 3.11 -7.77
CA TRP A 489 2.26 4.45 -8.35
C TRP A 489 2.78 5.57 -7.46
N ASP A 490 3.45 5.21 -6.37
CA ASP A 490 4.02 6.08 -5.34
C ASP A 490 5.50 6.39 -5.62
N TYR A 491 5.77 7.04 -6.74
CA TYR A 491 7.12 7.45 -7.14
C TYR A 491 7.11 8.78 -7.92
N SER A 492 8.07 9.64 -7.64
CA SER A 492 8.18 10.93 -8.33
C SER A 492 9.62 11.42 -8.41
N GLY A 493 9.85 12.25 -9.41
CA GLY A 493 11.07 13.01 -9.63
C GLY A 493 10.75 14.49 -9.78
N SER A 494 11.58 15.36 -9.19
CA SER A 494 11.44 16.81 -9.30
C SER A 494 12.79 17.53 -9.28
N VAL A 495 12.79 18.82 -9.60
CA VAL A 495 13.96 19.71 -9.47
C VAL A 495 13.90 20.44 -8.15
N ASP A 496 15.02 20.48 -7.43
CA ASP A 496 15.21 21.36 -6.29
C ASP A 496 15.88 22.66 -6.75
N ASP A 497 15.06 23.69 -6.94
CA ASP A 497 15.50 25.02 -7.36
C ASP A 497 16.41 25.70 -6.32
N ALA A 498 16.26 25.38 -5.03
CA ALA A 498 17.03 26.03 -3.96
C ALA A 498 18.45 25.46 -3.89
N ASN A 499 18.60 24.15 -4.14
CA ASN A 499 19.89 23.47 -4.08
C ASN A 499 20.49 23.14 -5.45
N HIS A 500 19.85 23.59 -6.55
CA HIS A 500 20.26 23.31 -7.92
C HIS A 500 20.48 21.81 -8.14
N GLY A 501 19.48 21.00 -7.81
CA GLY A 501 19.58 19.55 -7.82
C GLY A 501 18.31 18.85 -8.31
N PHE A 502 18.34 17.52 -8.26
CA PHE A 502 17.24 16.64 -8.61
C PHE A 502 16.85 15.80 -7.40
N ILE A 503 15.55 15.60 -7.21
CA ILE A 503 14.96 14.87 -6.10
C ILE A 503 14.33 13.58 -6.62
N LEU A 504 14.57 12.46 -5.96
CA LEU A 504 13.71 11.27 -6.06
C LEU A 504 12.91 11.11 -4.77
N LYS A 505 11.62 10.80 -4.91
CA LYS A 505 10.74 10.45 -3.80
C LYS A 505 9.91 9.22 -4.16
N ASN A 506 10.07 8.15 -3.38
CA ASN A 506 9.43 6.86 -3.64
C ASN A 506 8.78 6.28 -2.37
N PHE A 507 7.93 5.28 -2.58
CA PHE A 507 7.37 4.39 -1.56
C PHE A 507 6.41 5.07 -0.59
N GLY A 508 5.87 4.29 0.35
CA GLY A 508 4.96 4.74 1.40
C GLY A 508 3.53 4.97 0.95
N PHE A 509 3.15 4.53 -0.25
CA PHE A 509 1.81 4.71 -0.80
C PHE A 509 1.39 6.18 -0.80
N SER A 510 2.35 7.07 -1.07
CA SER A 510 2.09 8.49 -1.29
C SER A 510 1.35 8.70 -2.62
N ASN A 511 0.67 9.84 -2.75
CA ASN A 511 0.02 10.23 -4.00
C ASN A 511 0.98 10.95 -4.97
N ASP A 512 2.28 11.02 -4.65
CA ASP A 512 3.26 11.67 -5.50
C ASP A 512 3.57 10.80 -6.72
N HIS A 513 3.41 11.37 -7.91
CA HIS A 513 3.61 10.67 -9.17
C HIS A 513 4.29 11.55 -10.23
N THR A 514 5.33 11.02 -10.88
CA THR A 514 5.90 11.59 -12.11
C THR A 514 5.86 10.55 -13.22
N ALA A 515 5.38 10.94 -14.40
CA ALA A 515 5.30 10.03 -15.53
C ALA A 515 6.70 9.53 -15.95
N ASN A 516 6.80 8.24 -16.28
CA ASN A 516 8.04 7.64 -16.76
C ASN A 516 8.56 8.36 -18.02
N ASN A 517 9.89 8.47 -18.17
CA ASN A 517 10.58 9.17 -19.25
C ASN A 517 10.35 10.69 -19.32
N THR A 518 10.02 11.34 -18.20
CA THR A 518 9.89 12.80 -18.14
C THR A 518 11.28 13.44 -18.07
N SER A 519 11.57 14.40 -18.95
CA SER A 519 12.83 15.17 -18.91
C SER A 519 12.75 16.36 -17.96
N PHE A 520 13.84 16.61 -17.25
CA PHE A 520 14.01 17.72 -16.31
C PHE A 520 15.32 18.44 -16.57
N SER A 521 15.33 19.75 -16.27
CA SER A 521 16.52 20.59 -16.31
C SER A 521 16.63 21.36 -15.00
N ARG A 522 17.78 21.26 -14.34
CA ARG A 522 18.11 22.06 -13.16
C ARG A 522 18.88 23.31 -13.58
N LYS A 523 18.84 24.35 -12.74
CA LYS A 523 19.73 25.50 -12.91
C LYS A 523 21.19 25.08 -12.78
N ALA A 524 22.04 25.68 -13.62
CA ALA A 524 23.49 25.52 -13.53
C ALA A 524 24.00 26.14 -12.22
N GLY A 525 24.88 25.43 -11.52
CA GLY A 525 25.62 25.93 -10.36
C GLY A 525 26.92 26.61 -10.76
N GLY A 526 27.49 26.28 -11.93
CA GLY A 526 28.68 26.91 -12.50
C GLY A 526 30.00 26.67 -11.75
N THR A 527 29.95 25.97 -10.61
CA THR A 527 31.14 25.69 -9.79
C THR A 527 31.56 24.25 -10.00
N LYS A 528 32.62 24.05 -10.78
CA LYS A 528 33.22 22.73 -10.98
C LYS A 528 33.73 22.16 -9.65
N PRO A 529 33.76 20.83 -9.48
CA PRO A 529 34.34 20.24 -8.28
C PRO A 529 35.83 20.61 -8.17
N ASP A 530 36.26 20.95 -6.96
CA ASP A 530 37.66 21.22 -6.62
C ASP A 530 38.33 19.90 -6.21
N ILE A 531 38.96 19.24 -7.18
CA ILE A 531 39.55 17.92 -7.02
C ILE A 531 40.91 17.91 -7.72
N ASP A 532 41.95 17.53 -6.99
CA ASP A 532 43.24 17.16 -7.54
C ASP A 532 43.18 15.71 -8.04
N LEU A 533 42.88 15.54 -9.33
CA LEU A 533 42.74 14.22 -9.95
C LEU A 533 44.05 13.42 -9.92
N ASP A 534 45.20 14.09 -10.04
CA ASP A 534 46.51 13.43 -10.00
C ASP A 534 46.79 12.89 -8.60
N ALA A 535 46.44 13.64 -7.55
CA ALA A 535 46.53 13.15 -6.18
C ALA A 535 45.61 11.94 -5.93
N LEU A 536 44.38 11.95 -6.48
CA LEU A 536 43.45 10.81 -6.35
C LEU A 536 43.99 9.53 -6.98
N GLU A 537 44.63 9.63 -8.16
CA GLU A 537 45.19 8.45 -8.83
C GLU A 537 46.31 7.77 -8.01
N ASN A 538 46.93 8.51 -7.10
CA ASN A 538 48.00 8.03 -6.22
C ASN A 538 47.53 7.44 -4.88
N LEU A 539 46.23 7.48 -4.55
CA LEU A 539 45.66 7.02 -3.26
C LEU A 539 45.79 5.53 -2.96
#